data_AF-K0Q5D0-F1
#
_entry.id   AF-K0Q5D0-F1
#
_cell.length_a   1.000
_cell.length_b   1.000
_cell.length_c   1.000
_cell.angle_alpha   90.00
_cell.angle_beta   90.00
_cell.angle_gamma   90.00
#
_symmetry.space_group_name_H-M   'P 1'
#
loop_
_entity.id
_entity.type
_entity.pdbx_description
1 polymer ?
#
loop_
_entity_poly.entity_id
_entity_poly.type
_entity_poly.pdbx_seq_one_letter_code
_entity_poly.pdbx_strand_id
1 'polypeptide(L)'
;MKNRTDLGANEDGHLSPYWTRNQDGTLGLSAFPFSVNDDWFASTAKAGHALMGVPTIGSGETSGILMVTIAHPVFSAGNLIGVAGIDVSLESLSEQVAKARPFGSGRVMLISQDMRWLVGAHEADLMQPYDGAQKERIEAATVSDLPFEVGQVGEGDIQFTRIAYPFDLPGLGAKWTLVLDVPSSAIGVPVRDQTLLMLAAGFCVMLTVIAGLYVAIRVFVRHPISNLVTAVGSLSDGDYESEVSGQNRGDEIGSVAKALEGFRNGLARGKEIEVRAELERTAADEERAQRDNEHQRAEAVQREVVRSLGEGLRHLAAGDLTYRIRQTFEASYDQLRVDFNSAVDGLIDLVSKVSTAVVTISAGSKNISSAANNLSKRTEQQAANLEETAAALNQLTVQINAGADHAKQAAATVGNASSDAERSAQVVLRAIEAMQDIEQSSKEVGRIIGVIDEIAFQTNLLALNAGVEAARAGEAGKGFAVVAQEVRELAQRSAAAAKEIKLLVQNSSSQVATGAALVASAGDALRGIALQVAQINDVIRQISASASEQATGLREINNAVGQLDEFTQRNAAMVEETTAASAGLHREAQSLSSLVEQFKTRGTDEGNFPRLVTHR
;
A
#
# COMPACT_ATOMS: atom_id res chain seq x y z
N MET A 1 30.71 32.92 30.01
CA MET A 1 29.95 34.14 30.35
C MET A 1 29.04 33.84 31.54
N LYS A 2 29.58 33.78 32.77
CA LYS A 2 28.79 33.30 33.93
C LYS A 2 27.58 34.20 34.19
N ASN A 3 26.41 33.58 34.43
CA ASN A 3 25.15 34.24 34.78
C ASN A 3 24.62 35.25 33.74
N ARG A 4 25.03 35.15 32.48
CA ARG A 4 24.48 35.96 31.37
C ARG A 4 23.33 35.22 30.69
N THR A 5 22.25 35.01 31.43
CA THR A 5 21.05 34.31 30.94
C THR A 5 20.37 35.08 29.80
N ASP A 6 20.53 36.41 29.76
CA ASP A 6 20.16 37.29 28.65
C ASP A 6 20.82 36.93 27.32
N LEU A 7 21.99 36.29 27.38
CA LEU A 7 22.75 35.80 26.23
C LEU A 7 22.70 34.26 26.10
N GLY A 8 21.85 33.59 26.87
CA GLY A 8 21.73 32.13 26.87
C GLY A 8 22.90 31.39 27.53
N ALA A 9 23.65 32.03 28.42
CA ALA A 9 24.72 31.37 29.18
C ALA A 9 24.23 30.91 30.56
N ASN A 10 24.59 29.68 30.94
CA ASN A 10 24.24 29.09 32.24
C ASN A 10 25.14 29.60 33.40
N GLU A 11 24.90 29.10 34.60
CA GLU A 11 25.61 29.53 35.82
C GLU A 11 27.12 29.23 35.79
N ASP A 12 27.50 28.13 35.14
CA ASP A 12 28.90 27.75 34.92
C ASP A 12 29.57 28.58 33.80
N GLY A 13 28.77 29.33 33.04
CA GLY A 13 29.21 30.21 31.96
C GLY A 13 29.35 29.51 30.61
N HIS A 14 28.83 28.28 30.47
CA HIS A 14 28.63 27.60 29.20
C HIS A 14 27.47 28.24 28.43
N LEU A 15 27.58 28.29 27.10
CA LEU A 15 26.53 28.79 26.23
C LEU A 15 25.52 27.66 25.95
N SER A 16 24.32 27.75 26.49
CA SER A 16 23.22 26.78 26.35
C SER A 16 21.87 27.46 26.13
N PRO A 17 21.75 28.33 25.10
CA PRO A 17 20.48 28.97 24.79
C PRO A 17 19.44 27.92 24.41
N TYR A 18 18.28 27.99 25.04
CA TYR A 18 17.16 27.11 24.79
C TYR A 18 15.93 27.95 24.47
N TRP A 19 15.47 27.82 23.24
CA TRP A 19 14.30 28.55 22.75
C TRP A 19 13.06 27.66 22.83
N THR A 20 12.08 28.10 23.58
CA THR A 20 10.78 27.42 23.75
C THR A 20 9.70 28.20 23.01
N ARG A 21 8.79 27.48 22.37
CA ARG A 21 7.56 28.08 21.84
C ARG A 21 6.45 27.83 22.84
N ASN A 22 6.00 28.88 23.50
CA ASN A 22 4.92 28.80 24.48
C ASN A 22 3.57 28.49 23.81
N GLN A 23 2.58 28.05 24.60
CA GLN A 23 1.23 27.75 24.12
C GLN A 23 0.53 28.94 23.45
N ASP A 24 0.91 30.17 23.81
CA ASP A 24 0.42 31.42 23.20
C ASP A 24 1.15 31.80 21.89
N GLY A 25 2.12 30.99 21.46
CA GLY A 25 2.91 31.19 20.25
C GLY A 25 4.10 32.15 20.42
N THR A 26 4.34 32.68 21.61
CA THR A 26 5.53 33.49 21.91
C THR A 26 6.79 32.62 22.02
N LEU A 27 7.96 33.20 21.73
CA LEU A 27 9.25 32.55 21.89
C LEU A 27 9.88 32.97 23.23
N GLY A 28 10.11 32.00 24.11
CA GLY A 28 10.93 32.15 25.31
C GLY A 28 12.39 31.85 25.00
N LEU A 29 13.32 32.53 25.68
CA LEU A 29 14.74 32.16 25.73
C LEU A 29 15.11 31.88 27.18
N SER A 30 15.61 30.68 27.43
CA SER A 30 16.18 30.28 28.71
C SER A 30 17.59 29.72 28.51
N ALA A 31 18.30 29.47 29.62
CA ALA A 31 19.55 28.74 29.62
C ALA A 31 19.39 27.53 30.57
N PHE A 32 19.86 26.36 30.14
CA PHE A 32 19.76 25.15 30.95
C PHE A 32 21.13 24.69 31.45
N PRO A 33 21.20 24.09 32.65
CA PRO A 33 22.42 23.47 33.12
C PRO A 33 22.70 22.22 32.28
N PHE A 34 23.94 22.08 31.80
CA PHE A 34 24.40 20.88 31.10
C PHE A 34 25.90 20.70 31.30
N SER A 35 26.33 19.45 31.23
CA SER A 35 27.73 19.04 31.21
C SER A 35 28.12 18.54 29.82
N VAL A 36 29.36 18.79 29.40
CA VAL A 36 29.91 18.19 28.16
C VAL A 36 29.99 16.66 28.22
N ASN A 37 29.85 16.09 29.42
CA ASN A 37 29.78 14.64 29.63
C ASN A 37 28.34 14.10 29.61
N ASP A 38 27.33 14.95 29.48
CA ASP A 38 25.95 14.48 29.34
C ASP A 38 25.84 13.64 28.07
N ASP A 39 25.15 12.51 28.16
CA ASP A 39 25.17 11.48 27.11
C ASP A 39 24.69 12.04 25.77
N TRP A 40 23.62 12.85 25.75
CA TRP A 40 23.10 13.50 24.54
C TRP A 40 24.13 14.41 23.85
N PHE A 41 25.02 15.05 24.61
CA PHE A 41 26.07 15.93 24.09
C PHE A 41 27.29 15.11 23.67
N ALA A 42 27.81 14.28 24.58
CA ALA A 42 29.05 13.53 24.38
C ALA A 42 28.93 12.48 23.26
N SER A 43 27.82 11.75 23.20
CA SER A 43 27.57 10.75 22.14
C SER A 43 27.47 11.40 20.77
N THR A 44 26.73 12.50 20.65
CA THR A 44 26.54 13.26 19.40
C THR A 44 27.84 13.91 18.94
N ALA A 45 28.57 14.53 19.87
CA ALA A 45 29.90 15.10 19.61
C ALA A 45 30.88 14.06 19.08
N LYS A 46 30.85 12.84 19.64
CA LYS A 46 31.72 11.72 19.24
C LYS A 46 31.29 11.08 17.93
N ALA A 47 29.99 10.94 17.68
CA ALA A 47 29.45 10.31 16.48
C ALA A 47 29.70 11.16 15.22
N GLY A 48 29.76 12.49 15.35
CA GLY A 48 30.00 13.38 14.22
C GLY A 48 28.84 13.51 13.23
N HIS A 49 27.70 12.89 13.54
CA HIS A 49 26.42 13.02 12.82
C HIS A 49 25.27 13.17 13.82
N ALA A 50 24.06 13.44 13.31
CA ALA A 50 22.88 13.58 14.15
C ALA A 50 22.56 12.27 14.89
N LEU A 51 22.16 12.40 16.16
CA LEU A 51 21.67 11.30 16.97
C LEU A 51 20.35 11.70 17.64
N MET A 52 19.42 10.75 17.68
CA MET A 52 18.24 10.86 18.53
C MET A 52 18.58 10.34 19.93
N GLY A 53 18.38 11.20 20.92
CA GLY A 53 18.47 10.88 22.33
C GLY A 53 17.36 9.95 22.78
N VAL A 54 17.44 9.55 24.04
CA VAL A 54 16.42 8.70 24.63
C VAL A 54 15.16 9.52 24.92
N PRO A 55 13.96 9.01 24.59
CA PRO A 55 12.72 9.69 24.94
C PRO A 55 12.65 9.98 26.44
N THR A 56 12.17 11.18 26.81
CA THR A 56 12.09 11.63 28.19
C THR A 56 10.85 12.49 28.39
N ILE A 57 10.43 12.62 29.65
CA ILE A 57 9.50 13.68 30.03
C ILE A 57 10.31 14.97 30.18
N GLY A 58 9.84 16.06 29.57
CA GLY A 58 10.47 17.37 29.65
C GLY A 58 10.59 17.91 31.07
N SER A 59 11.40 18.94 31.23
CA SER A 59 11.67 19.59 32.53
C SER A 59 11.61 21.11 32.39
N GLY A 60 11.39 21.83 33.49
CA GLY A 60 11.20 23.29 33.44
C GLY A 60 9.94 23.67 32.67
N GLU A 61 10.08 24.48 31.61
CA GLU A 61 8.97 24.97 30.77
C GLU A 61 8.29 23.88 29.93
N THR A 62 8.95 22.73 29.72
CA THR A 62 8.41 21.57 28.99
C THR A 62 7.96 20.44 29.92
N SER A 63 7.80 20.73 31.22
CA SER A 63 7.46 19.72 32.22
C SER A 63 6.14 19.00 31.90
N GLY A 64 6.19 17.66 31.92
CA GLY A 64 5.03 16.81 31.65
C GLY A 64 4.86 16.38 30.19
N ILE A 65 5.61 16.97 29.26
CA ILE A 65 5.52 16.65 27.83
C ILE A 65 6.46 15.47 27.52
N LEU A 66 5.94 14.39 26.93
CA LEU A 66 6.79 13.34 26.37
C LEU A 66 7.46 13.86 25.11
N MET A 67 8.79 13.81 25.09
CA MET A 67 9.59 14.39 24.01
C MET A 67 10.82 13.55 23.73
N VAL A 68 11.41 13.80 22.56
CA VAL A 68 12.71 13.26 22.19
C VAL A 68 13.61 14.38 21.68
N THR A 69 14.87 14.35 22.08
CA THR A 69 15.87 15.32 21.62
C THR A 69 16.60 14.76 20.42
N ILE A 70 16.62 15.48 19.31
CA ILE A 70 17.49 15.21 18.16
C ILE A 70 18.66 16.17 18.25
N ALA A 71 19.85 15.63 18.48
CA ALA A 71 21.08 16.40 18.65
C ALA A 71 21.95 16.31 17.39
N HIS A 72 22.52 17.43 16.97
CA HIS A 72 23.40 17.52 15.80
C HIS A 72 24.72 18.22 16.17
N PRO A 73 25.88 17.65 15.83
CA PRO A 73 27.16 18.31 16.09
C PRO A 73 27.34 19.52 15.17
N VAL A 74 27.88 20.61 15.72
CA VAL A 74 28.13 21.87 15.00
C VAL A 74 29.62 22.06 14.82
N PHE A 75 30.06 22.19 13.56
CA PHE A 75 31.46 22.35 13.20
C PHE A 75 31.74 23.75 12.63
N SER A 76 32.92 24.29 12.92
CA SER A 76 33.45 25.48 12.28
C SER A 76 34.93 25.27 11.95
N ALA A 77 35.31 25.53 10.70
CA ALA A 77 36.65 25.27 10.17
C ALA A 77 37.18 23.85 10.48
N GLY A 78 36.29 22.84 10.46
CA GLY A 78 36.62 21.43 10.74
C GLY A 78 36.73 21.07 12.23
N ASN A 79 36.59 22.03 13.15
CA ASN A 79 36.60 21.78 14.59
C ASN A 79 35.17 21.73 15.13
N LEU A 80 34.88 20.78 16.03
CA LEU A 80 33.62 20.73 16.75
C LEU A 80 33.54 21.94 17.71
N ILE A 81 32.53 22.77 17.53
CA ILE A 81 32.31 23.97 18.36
C ILE A 81 31.11 23.85 19.29
N GLY A 82 30.27 22.81 19.13
CA GLY A 82 29.15 22.53 20.03
C GLY A 82 28.19 21.48 19.47
N VAL A 83 27.06 21.32 20.14
CA VAL A 83 25.95 20.46 19.72
C VAL A 83 24.68 21.31 19.76
N ALA A 84 23.90 21.28 18.68
CA ALA A 84 22.59 21.90 18.61
C ALA A 84 21.53 20.80 18.74
N GLY A 85 20.57 21.00 19.65
CA GLY A 85 19.45 20.08 19.85
C GLY A 85 18.13 20.68 19.37
N ILE A 86 17.25 19.83 18.86
CA ILE A 86 15.84 20.15 18.67
C ILE A 86 15.04 19.12 19.47
N ASP A 87 14.17 19.63 20.31
CA ASP A 87 13.24 18.81 21.06
C ASP A 87 11.92 18.67 20.30
N VAL A 88 11.51 17.42 20.12
CA VAL A 88 10.30 17.06 19.39
C VAL A 88 9.30 16.45 20.38
N SER A 89 8.16 17.10 20.56
CA SER A 89 7.04 16.51 21.32
C SER A 89 6.53 15.26 20.61
N LEU A 90 6.35 14.19 21.38
CA LEU A 90 5.78 12.93 20.92
C LEU A 90 4.29 12.82 21.22
N GLU A 91 3.67 13.81 21.86
CA GLU A 91 2.27 13.75 22.29
C GLU A 91 1.33 13.42 21.11
N SER A 92 1.41 14.18 20.01
CA SER A 92 0.54 13.95 18.84
C SER A 92 0.75 12.56 18.23
N LEU A 93 2.01 12.10 18.14
CA LEU A 93 2.33 10.76 17.65
C LEU A 93 1.75 9.69 18.58
N SER A 94 1.99 9.83 19.89
CA SER A 94 1.52 8.90 20.90
C SER A 94 0.00 8.81 20.91
N GLU A 95 -0.70 9.94 20.78
CA GLU A 95 -2.15 10.00 20.77
C GLU A 95 -2.75 9.38 19.50
N GLN A 96 -2.14 9.63 18.34
CA GLN A 96 -2.56 9.02 17.07
C GLN A 96 -2.38 7.51 17.09
N VAL A 97 -1.24 7.02 17.56
CA VAL A 97 -0.96 5.58 17.69
C VAL A 97 -1.90 4.95 18.72
N ALA A 98 -2.08 5.59 19.88
CA ALA A 98 -2.97 5.09 20.93
C ALA A 98 -4.45 5.06 20.52
N LYS A 99 -4.88 5.90 19.57
CA LYS A 99 -6.24 5.88 18.99
C LYS A 99 -6.44 4.79 17.93
N ALA A 100 -5.37 4.26 17.36
CA ALA A 100 -5.48 3.23 16.34
C ALA A 100 -6.06 1.93 16.93
N ARG A 101 -7.18 1.48 16.36
CA ARG A 101 -7.90 0.26 16.74
C ARG A 101 -8.08 -0.67 15.54
N PRO A 102 -7.00 -1.30 15.04
CA PRO A 102 -7.08 -2.23 13.93
C PRO A 102 -8.05 -3.37 14.26
N PHE A 103 -8.92 -3.73 13.30
CA PHE A 103 -9.95 -4.76 13.50
C PHE A 103 -10.91 -4.49 14.67
N GLY A 104 -11.13 -3.22 15.02
CA GLY A 104 -12.10 -2.77 16.01
C GLY A 104 -11.61 -2.85 17.46
N SER A 105 -11.04 -3.98 17.87
CA SER A 105 -10.52 -4.18 19.24
C SER A 105 -9.00 -4.35 19.33
N GLY A 106 -8.29 -4.39 18.20
CA GLY A 106 -6.84 -4.46 18.17
C GLY A 106 -6.17 -3.18 18.66
N ARG A 107 -4.86 -3.23 18.89
CA ARG A 107 -4.10 -2.12 19.46
C ARG A 107 -2.79 -1.92 18.73
N VAL A 108 -2.38 -0.67 18.63
CA VAL A 108 -1.06 -0.29 18.15
C VAL A 108 -0.31 0.35 19.31
N MET A 109 0.91 -0.12 19.54
CA MET A 109 1.80 0.29 20.61
C MET A 109 3.18 0.59 20.01
N LEU A 110 4.02 1.28 20.77
CA LEU A 110 5.31 1.74 20.29
C LEU A 110 6.35 1.62 21.39
N ILE A 111 7.49 1.00 21.06
CA ILE A 111 8.64 0.81 21.95
C ILE A 111 9.84 1.58 21.39
N SER A 112 10.55 2.31 22.25
CA SER A 112 11.78 3.01 21.93
C SER A 112 13.00 2.08 21.86
N GLN A 113 14.13 2.62 21.39
CA GLN A 113 15.40 1.88 21.25
C GLN A 113 15.97 1.36 22.58
N ASP A 114 15.63 2.01 23.68
CA ASP A 114 16.03 1.64 25.04
C ASP A 114 14.96 0.79 25.74
N MET A 115 14.10 0.15 24.95
CA MET A 115 13.08 -0.80 25.41
C MET A 115 12.10 -0.19 26.40
N ARG A 116 11.67 1.06 26.19
CA ARG A 116 10.59 1.69 26.96
C ARG A 116 9.36 1.93 26.10
N TRP A 117 8.19 1.86 26.71
CA TRP A 117 6.94 2.16 26.03
C TRP A 117 6.82 3.66 25.75
N LEU A 118 6.70 4.02 24.48
CA LEU A 118 6.27 5.34 24.03
C LEU A 118 4.74 5.40 23.91
N VAL A 119 4.15 4.25 23.58
CA VAL A 119 2.71 4.01 23.64
C VAL A 119 2.52 2.57 24.09
N GLY A 120 2.00 2.37 25.31
CA GLY A 120 1.69 1.04 25.82
C GLY A 120 0.24 0.64 25.63
N ALA A 121 -0.13 -0.50 26.20
CA ALA A 121 -1.50 -0.99 26.20
C ALA A 121 -2.41 -0.10 27.06
N HIS A 122 -1.84 0.44 28.14
CA HIS A 122 -2.47 1.36 29.08
C HIS A 122 -1.66 2.64 29.18
N GLU A 123 -2.31 3.73 29.60
CA GLU A 123 -1.62 5.01 29.84
C GLU A 123 -0.53 4.91 30.91
N ALA A 124 -0.71 4.03 31.90
CA ALA A 124 0.26 3.77 32.96
C ALA A 124 1.56 3.09 32.46
N ASP A 125 1.55 2.52 31.26
CA ASP A 125 2.73 1.88 30.68
C ASP A 125 3.73 2.91 30.14
N LEU A 126 3.32 4.18 29.97
CA LEU A 126 4.15 5.23 29.41
C LEU A 126 5.50 5.31 30.13
N MET A 127 6.59 5.24 29.36
CA MET A 127 7.97 5.26 29.81
C MET A 127 8.39 4.08 30.73
N GLN A 128 7.52 3.10 30.95
CA GLN A 128 7.89 1.87 31.66
C GLN A 128 8.73 0.97 30.75
N PRO A 129 9.68 0.18 31.31
CA PRO A 129 10.44 -0.77 30.54
C PRO A 129 9.54 -1.88 29.97
N TYR A 130 9.81 -2.29 28.74
CA TYR A 130 9.23 -3.49 28.14
C TYR A 130 9.81 -4.74 28.81
N ASP A 131 8.94 -5.53 29.43
CA ASP A 131 9.24 -6.81 30.07
C ASP A 131 8.39 -7.97 29.50
N GLY A 132 7.74 -7.73 28.36
CA GLY A 132 6.87 -8.71 27.70
C GLY A 132 7.61 -9.85 26.99
N ALA A 133 6.83 -10.76 26.41
CA ALA A 133 7.36 -11.92 25.69
C ALA A 133 8.32 -11.53 24.54
N GLN A 134 9.30 -12.40 24.29
CA GLN A 134 10.36 -12.21 23.28
C GLN A 134 11.11 -10.87 23.38
N LYS A 135 11.26 -10.32 24.60
CA LYS A 135 12.03 -9.10 24.87
C LYS A 135 13.41 -9.14 24.21
N GLU A 136 14.16 -10.22 24.39
CA GLU A 136 15.52 -10.37 23.86
C GLU A 136 15.53 -10.31 22.34
N ARG A 137 14.47 -10.79 21.69
CA ARG A 137 14.34 -10.75 20.23
C ARG A 137 13.98 -9.37 19.72
N ILE A 138 13.09 -8.64 20.42
CA ILE A 138 12.75 -7.25 20.09
C ILE A 138 13.98 -6.35 20.28
N GLU A 139 14.73 -6.56 21.35
CA GLU A 139 15.96 -5.81 21.63
C GLU A 139 17.07 -6.11 20.61
N ALA A 140 17.19 -7.37 20.17
CA ALA A 140 18.15 -7.77 19.14
C ALA A 140 17.67 -7.50 17.70
N ALA A 141 16.44 -7.00 17.51
CA ALA A 141 15.84 -6.86 16.19
C ALA A 141 16.55 -5.78 15.35
N THR A 142 16.84 -6.12 14.11
CA THR A 142 17.43 -5.25 13.10
C THR A 142 16.38 -4.84 12.08
N VAL A 143 16.66 -3.82 11.26
CA VAL A 143 15.71 -3.34 10.23
C VAL A 143 15.58 -4.27 9.04
N SER A 144 16.51 -5.21 8.89
CA SER A 144 16.36 -6.34 7.97
C SER A 144 15.44 -7.43 8.51
N ASP A 145 15.06 -7.39 9.78
CA ASP A 145 14.14 -8.39 10.33
C ASP A 145 12.72 -8.08 9.89
N LEU A 146 12.14 -9.02 9.14
CA LEU A 146 10.73 -9.00 8.78
C LEU A 146 9.86 -8.95 10.05
N PRO A 147 8.64 -8.36 9.98
CA PRO A 147 7.70 -8.40 11.08
C PRO A 147 7.54 -9.84 11.58
N PHE A 148 7.61 -10.01 12.90
CA PHE A 148 7.57 -11.34 13.51
C PHE A 148 6.51 -11.41 14.61
N GLU A 149 5.93 -12.61 14.76
CA GLU A 149 5.00 -12.89 15.84
C GLU A 149 5.76 -13.01 17.17
N VAL A 150 5.36 -12.17 18.13
CA VAL A 150 5.83 -12.18 19.51
C VAL A 150 5.11 -13.29 20.31
N GLY A 151 3.84 -13.53 19.98
CA GLY A 151 3.03 -14.61 20.54
C GLY A 151 1.60 -14.18 20.85
N GLN A 152 0.87 -15.02 21.58
CA GLN A 152 -0.48 -14.70 22.05
C GLN A 152 -0.42 -13.92 23.37
N VAL A 153 -1.14 -12.81 23.45
CA VAL A 153 -1.28 -11.98 24.65
C VAL A 153 -2.77 -11.81 24.95
N GLY A 154 -3.16 -12.06 26.19
CA GLY A 154 -4.56 -11.96 26.63
C GLY A 154 -4.80 -10.76 27.54
N GLU A 155 -5.93 -10.09 27.36
CA GLU A 155 -6.40 -9.04 28.26
C GLU A 155 -7.92 -9.12 28.41
N GLY A 156 -8.37 -9.43 29.63
CA GLY A 156 -9.78 -9.78 29.87
C GLY A 156 -10.22 -11.00 29.05
N ASP A 157 -11.33 -10.87 28.32
CA ASP A 157 -11.88 -11.91 27.45
C ASP A 157 -11.31 -11.92 26.01
N ILE A 158 -10.43 -10.97 25.67
CA ILE A 158 -9.89 -10.83 24.32
C ILE A 158 -8.48 -11.40 24.27
N GLN A 159 -8.24 -12.29 23.31
CA GLN A 159 -6.92 -12.80 22.96
C GLN A 159 -6.40 -12.08 21.72
N PHE A 160 -5.13 -11.73 21.74
CA PHE A 160 -4.44 -11.04 20.66
C PHE A 160 -3.25 -11.85 20.17
N THR A 161 -3.05 -11.91 18.87
CA THR A 161 -1.75 -12.22 18.27
C THR A 161 -0.92 -10.93 18.26
N ARG A 162 0.18 -10.89 19.01
CA ARG A 162 1.10 -9.77 19.05
C ARG A 162 2.16 -9.92 17.97
N ILE A 163 2.31 -8.90 17.14
CA ILE A 163 3.30 -8.80 16.07
C ILE A 163 4.22 -7.62 16.37
N ALA A 164 5.53 -7.83 16.29
CA ALA A 164 6.52 -6.77 16.40
C ALA A 164 7.06 -6.42 15.01
N TYR A 165 7.17 -5.13 14.73
CA TYR A 165 7.72 -4.57 13.51
C TYR A 165 8.81 -3.55 13.85
N PRO A 166 10.10 -3.96 13.83
CA PRO A 166 11.21 -3.05 14.06
C PRO A 166 11.40 -2.12 12.85
N PHE A 167 11.71 -0.85 13.09
CA PHE A 167 12.00 0.13 12.05
C PHE A 167 13.08 1.14 12.48
N ASP A 168 13.89 1.57 11.51
CA ASP A 168 14.93 2.58 11.72
C ASP A 168 14.31 3.97 11.56
N LEU A 169 14.83 4.93 12.32
CA LEU A 169 14.61 6.35 12.12
C LEU A 169 15.78 6.89 11.28
N PRO A 170 15.61 7.09 9.96
CA PRO A 170 16.72 7.34 9.04
C PRO A 170 17.49 8.60 9.41
N GLY A 171 18.82 8.50 9.45
CA GLY A 171 19.72 9.61 9.76
C GLY A 171 19.77 10.03 11.24
N LEU A 172 19.02 9.35 12.12
CA LEU A 172 18.95 9.67 13.56
C LEU A 172 19.60 8.60 14.44
N GLY A 173 20.09 7.51 13.85
CA GLY A 173 20.80 6.46 14.58
C GLY A 173 19.94 5.72 15.61
N ALA A 174 18.60 5.79 15.48
CA ALA A 174 17.65 5.23 16.43
C ALA A 174 16.73 4.19 15.81
N LYS A 175 16.35 3.19 16.61
CA LYS A 175 15.50 2.07 16.20
C LYS A 175 14.30 1.92 17.11
N TRP A 176 13.10 2.02 16.57
CA TRP A 176 11.88 1.84 17.34
C TRP A 176 11.15 0.59 16.87
N THR A 177 10.31 0.02 17.73
CA THR A 177 9.51 -1.16 17.39
C THR A 177 8.03 -0.83 17.51
N LEU A 178 7.31 -0.97 16.40
CA LEU A 178 5.85 -0.93 16.40
C LEU A 178 5.33 -2.29 16.85
N VAL A 179 4.44 -2.31 17.84
CA VAL A 179 3.83 -3.54 18.35
C VAL A 179 2.34 -3.52 18.06
N LEU A 180 1.86 -4.53 17.37
CA LEU A 180 0.49 -4.66 16.92
C LEU A 180 -0.17 -5.86 17.61
N ASP A 181 -1.22 -5.60 18.39
CA ASP A 181 -2.08 -6.64 18.94
C ASP A 181 -3.29 -6.82 18.01
N VAL A 182 -3.33 -7.96 17.30
CA VAL A 182 -4.43 -8.32 16.39
C VAL A 182 -5.39 -9.26 17.11
N PRO A 183 -6.68 -8.94 17.25
CA PRO A 183 -7.63 -9.82 17.93
C PRO A 183 -7.74 -11.17 17.23
N SER A 184 -7.60 -12.26 17.97
CA SER A 184 -7.67 -13.61 17.39
C SER A 184 -9.06 -13.91 16.80
N SER A 185 -10.11 -13.20 17.25
CA SER A 185 -11.45 -13.23 16.65
C SER A 185 -11.49 -12.66 15.22
N ALA A 186 -10.68 -11.65 14.91
CA ALA A 186 -10.64 -11.06 13.56
C ALA A 186 -10.00 -12.01 12.54
N ILE A 187 -9.08 -12.86 12.98
CA ILE A 187 -8.38 -13.84 12.14
C ILE A 187 -9.19 -15.16 12.03
N GLY A 188 -9.92 -15.55 13.07
CA GLY A 188 -10.54 -16.87 13.17
C GLY A 188 -12.04 -16.99 12.83
N VAL A 189 -12.82 -15.91 12.87
CA VAL A 189 -14.29 -15.98 12.71
C VAL A 189 -14.75 -16.52 11.34
N PRO A 190 -14.20 -16.08 10.18
CA PRO A 190 -14.63 -16.62 8.88
C PRO A 190 -14.31 -18.12 8.71
N VAL A 191 -13.19 -18.56 9.28
CA VAL A 191 -12.68 -19.93 9.13
C VAL A 191 -13.48 -20.90 10.01
N ARG A 192 -13.85 -20.51 11.24
CA ARG A 192 -14.59 -21.38 12.17
C ARG A 192 -16.00 -21.67 11.68
N ASP A 193 -16.70 -20.66 11.16
CA ASP A 193 -18.06 -20.84 10.65
C ASP A 193 -18.09 -21.76 9.43
N GLN A 194 -17.13 -21.63 8.51
CA GLN A 194 -17.00 -22.51 7.36
C GLN A 194 -16.63 -23.95 7.76
N THR A 195 -15.76 -24.11 8.76
CA THR A 195 -15.34 -25.43 9.26
C THR A 195 -16.48 -26.16 9.97
N LEU A 196 -17.26 -25.45 10.80
CA LEU A 196 -18.45 -26.00 11.46
C LEU A 196 -19.54 -26.42 10.47
N LEU A 197 -19.75 -25.63 9.41
CA LEU A 197 -20.73 -25.93 8.37
C LEU A 197 -20.29 -27.14 7.51
N MET A 198 -19.00 -27.28 7.21
CA MET A 198 -18.45 -28.48 6.56
C MET A 198 -18.55 -29.74 7.43
N LEU A 199 -18.28 -29.64 8.74
CA LEU A 199 -18.44 -30.76 9.68
C LEU A 199 -19.92 -31.15 9.83
N ALA A 200 -20.83 -30.19 9.94
CA ALA A 200 -22.27 -30.46 10.01
C ALA A 200 -22.81 -31.11 8.74
N ALA A 201 -22.38 -30.64 7.55
CA ALA A 201 -22.73 -31.26 6.27
C ALA A 201 -22.17 -32.69 6.16
N GLY A 202 -20.92 -32.91 6.58
CA GLY A 202 -20.31 -34.25 6.63
C GLY A 202 -21.05 -35.20 7.56
N PHE A 203 -21.47 -34.73 8.74
CA PHE A 203 -22.23 -35.54 9.70
C PHE A 203 -23.64 -35.87 9.18
N CYS A 204 -24.30 -34.93 8.50
CA CYS A 204 -25.60 -35.17 7.86
C CYS A 204 -25.49 -36.25 6.77
N VAL A 205 -24.50 -36.14 5.88
CA VAL A 205 -24.26 -37.15 4.82
C VAL A 205 -24.01 -38.53 5.44
N MET A 206 -23.14 -38.60 6.46
CA MET A 206 -22.84 -39.85 7.17
C MET A 206 -24.09 -40.46 7.82
N LEU A 207 -24.93 -39.66 8.48
CA LEU A 207 -26.20 -40.12 9.06
C LEU A 207 -27.18 -40.63 8.00
N THR A 208 -27.30 -39.96 6.84
CA THR A 208 -28.15 -40.47 5.73
C THR A 208 -27.65 -41.79 5.17
N VAL A 209 -26.33 -41.97 5.03
CA VAL A 209 -25.75 -43.24 4.54
C VAL A 209 -25.95 -44.36 5.57
N ILE A 210 -25.71 -44.09 6.86
CA ILE A 210 -25.93 -45.08 7.93
C ILE A 210 -27.41 -45.44 8.06
N ALA A 211 -28.32 -44.46 8.01
CA ALA A 211 -29.76 -44.70 8.05
C ALA A 211 -30.24 -45.49 6.81
N GLY A 212 -29.75 -45.14 5.63
CA GLY A 212 -30.02 -45.87 4.38
C GLY A 212 -29.54 -47.32 4.45
N LEU A 213 -28.33 -47.56 4.95
CA LEU A 213 -27.76 -48.90 5.13
C LEU A 213 -28.52 -49.69 6.21
N TYR A 214 -28.92 -49.05 7.31
CA TYR A 214 -29.71 -49.69 8.37
C TYR A 214 -31.09 -50.14 7.87
N VAL A 215 -31.79 -49.30 7.11
CA VAL A 215 -33.08 -49.64 6.50
C VAL A 215 -32.93 -50.74 5.47
N ALA A 216 -31.91 -50.67 4.61
CA ALA A 216 -31.64 -51.70 3.61
C ALA A 216 -31.38 -53.08 4.25
N ILE A 217 -30.52 -53.15 5.28
CA ILE A 217 -30.22 -54.41 5.98
C ILE A 217 -31.47 -54.94 6.71
N ARG A 218 -32.26 -54.07 7.34
CA ARG A 218 -33.50 -54.45 8.05
C ARG A 218 -34.54 -55.08 7.12
N VAL A 219 -34.77 -54.49 5.94
CA VAL A 219 -35.84 -54.87 5.01
C VAL A 219 -35.39 -56.03 4.12
N PHE A 220 -34.18 -55.98 3.57
CA PHE A 220 -33.73 -56.95 2.59
C PHE A 220 -33.08 -58.20 3.19
N VAL A 221 -32.54 -58.14 4.41
CA VAL A 221 -31.77 -59.25 5.01
C VAL A 221 -32.41 -59.78 6.30
N ARG A 222 -32.66 -58.92 7.29
CA ARG A 222 -33.08 -59.37 8.63
C ARG A 222 -34.48 -60.00 8.68
N HIS A 223 -35.47 -59.40 8.02
CA HIS A 223 -36.84 -59.95 8.00
C HIS A 223 -36.93 -61.31 7.29
N PRO A 224 -36.39 -61.48 6.06
CA PRO A 224 -36.47 -62.74 5.34
C PRO A 224 -35.73 -63.90 6.03
N ILE A 225 -34.55 -63.65 6.59
CA ILE A 225 -33.78 -64.68 7.30
C ILE A 225 -34.49 -65.11 8.59
N SER A 226 -35.07 -64.17 9.34
CA SER A 226 -35.87 -64.51 10.53
C SER A 226 -37.04 -65.42 10.17
N ASN A 227 -37.73 -65.16 9.06
CA ASN A 227 -38.86 -65.97 8.63
C ASN A 227 -38.44 -67.38 8.19
N LEU A 228 -37.28 -67.53 7.54
CA LEU A 228 -36.73 -68.84 7.19
C LEU A 228 -36.29 -69.63 8.43
N VAL A 229 -35.67 -68.97 9.42
CA VAL A 229 -35.30 -69.61 10.69
C VAL A 229 -36.54 -70.06 11.47
N THR A 230 -37.61 -69.26 11.48
CA THR A 230 -38.90 -69.65 12.07
C THR A 230 -39.53 -70.83 11.32
N ALA A 231 -39.45 -70.86 9.98
CA ALA A 231 -39.96 -71.98 9.18
C ALA A 231 -39.18 -73.29 9.43
N VAL A 232 -37.85 -73.24 9.58
CA VAL A 232 -37.06 -74.42 9.97
C VAL A 232 -37.44 -74.89 11.37
N GLY A 233 -37.69 -73.96 12.31
CA GLY A 233 -38.17 -74.29 13.65
C GLY A 233 -39.53 -74.98 13.64
N SER A 234 -40.51 -74.45 12.90
CA SER A 234 -41.85 -75.03 12.81
C SER A 234 -41.86 -76.41 12.13
N LEU A 235 -41.04 -76.62 11.09
CA LEU A 235 -40.84 -77.93 10.48
C LEU A 235 -40.21 -78.95 11.45
N SER A 236 -39.29 -78.52 12.31
CA SER A 236 -38.66 -79.38 13.33
C SER A 236 -39.62 -79.74 14.47
N ASP A 237 -40.58 -78.87 14.77
CA ASP A 237 -41.60 -79.07 15.81
C ASP A 237 -42.85 -79.84 15.29
N GLY A 238 -42.84 -80.25 14.02
CA GLY A 238 -43.86 -81.11 13.41
C GLY A 238 -45.07 -80.37 12.82
N ASP A 239 -44.98 -79.05 12.63
CA ASP A 239 -45.98 -78.28 11.90
C ASP A 239 -45.65 -78.25 10.40
N TYR A 240 -46.38 -79.08 9.64
CA TYR A 240 -46.23 -79.20 8.18
C TYR A 240 -47.33 -78.46 7.39
N GLU A 241 -48.27 -77.81 8.06
CA GLU A 241 -49.42 -77.16 7.43
C GLU A 241 -49.13 -75.70 7.05
N SER A 242 -48.26 -75.03 7.81
CA SER A 242 -47.87 -73.64 7.54
C SER A 242 -46.93 -73.53 6.32
N GLU A 243 -47.26 -72.65 5.38
CA GLU A 243 -46.49 -72.45 4.14
C GLU A 243 -45.21 -71.64 4.38
N VAL A 244 -44.10 -72.04 3.75
CA VAL A 244 -42.84 -71.31 3.88
C VAL A 244 -42.97 -69.96 3.15
N SER A 245 -42.93 -68.87 3.92
CA SER A 245 -43.05 -67.50 3.37
C SER A 245 -41.82 -67.07 2.56
N GLY A 246 -42.01 -66.32 1.47
CA GLY A 246 -40.92 -65.75 0.67
C GLY A 246 -40.56 -66.49 -0.62
N GLN A 247 -41.36 -67.48 -1.04
CA GLN A 247 -41.14 -68.27 -2.27
C GLN A 247 -41.16 -67.45 -3.58
N ASN A 248 -41.80 -66.29 -3.60
CA ASN A 248 -41.89 -65.41 -4.77
C ASN A 248 -40.65 -64.52 -4.98
N ARG A 249 -39.61 -64.67 -4.16
CA ARG A 249 -38.35 -63.92 -4.31
C ARG A 249 -37.45 -64.56 -5.35
N GLY A 250 -36.78 -63.73 -6.15
CA GLY A 250 -35.85 -64.14 -7.21
C GLY A 250 -34.38 -64.21 -6.79
N ASP A 251 -34.09 -64.04 -5.50
CA ASP A 251 -32.73 -64.05 -4.93
C ASP A 251 -32.39 -65.41 -4.28
N GLU A 252 -31.17 -65.52 -3.75
CA GLU A 252 -30.66 -66.73 -3.11
C GLU A 252 -31.49 -67.12 -1.88
N ILE A 253 -32.06 -66.14 -1.16
CA ILE A 253 -32.98 -66.37 -0.03
C ILE A 253 -34.31 -66.96 -0.52
N GLY A 254 -34.84 -66.50 -1.66
CA GLY A 254 -36.01 -67.11 -2.31
C GLY A 254 -35.76 -68.54 -2.80
N SER A 255 -34.54 -68.83 -3.25
CA SER A 255 -34.13 -70.19 -3.65
C SER A 255 -34.08 -71.13 -2.45
N VAL A 256 -33.58 -70.66 -1.30
CA VAL A 256 -33.62 -71.40 -0.03
C VAL A 256 -35.06 -71.60 0.45
N ALA A 257 -35.94 -70.60 0.34
CA ALA A 257 -37.35 -70.72 0.69
C ALA A 257 -38.07 -71.80 -0.14
N LYS A 258 -37.84 -71.85 -1.45
CA LYS A 258 -38.38 -72.90 -2.35
C LYS A 258 -37.84 -74.29 -2.02
N ALA A 259 -36.56 -74.40 -1.68
CA ALA A 259 -35.96 -75.67 -1.27
C ALA A 259 -36.55 -76.15 0.08
N LEU A 260 -36.76 -75.24 1.04
CA LEU A 260 -37.39 -75.55 2.33
C LEU A 260 -38.86 -75.98 2.16
N GLU A 261 -39.58 -75.38 1.22
CA GLU A 261 -40.94 -75.76 0.85
C GLU A 261 -40.99 -77.14 0.17
N GLY A 262 -40.02 -77.46 -0.68
CA GLY A 262 -39.82 -78.82 -1.21
C GLY A 262 -39.54 -79.84 -0.11
N PHE A 263 -38.78 -79.45 0.91
CA PHE A 263 -38.50 -80.27 2.08
C PHE A 263 -39.74 -80.46 2.98
N ARG A 264 -40.57 -79.43 3.18
CA ARG A 264 -41.90 -79.52 3.84
C ARG A 264 -42.81 -80.53 3.13
N ASN A 265 -42.91 -80.40 1.80
CA ASN A 265 -43.73 -81.28 0.96
C ASN A 265 -43.20 -82.72 0.92
N GLY A 266 -41.88 -82.90 1.05
CA GLY A 266 -41.23 -84.22 1.17
C GLY A 266 -41.47 -84.88 2.54
N LEU A 267 -41.41 -84.11 3.63
CA LEU A 267 -41.66 -84.60 4.98
C LEU A 267 -43.14 -84.91 5.25
N ALA A 268 -44.07 -84.21 4.59
CA ALA A 268 -45.51 -84.54 4.62
C ALA A 268 -45.86 -85.86 3.89
N ARG A 269 -44.95 -86.41 3.06
CA ARG A 269 -45.15 -87.67 2.31
C ARG A 269 -44.18 -88.78 2.72
N GLY A 270 -43.71 -88.75 3.96
CA GLY A 270 -42.69 -89.66 4.47
C GLY A 270 -43.17 -90.63 5.55
N LYS A 271 -44.21 -91.42 5.31
CA LYS A 271 -44.37 -92.68 6.05
C LYS A 271 -45.00 -93.75 5.17
N GLU A 272 -44.25 -94.84 5.01
CA GLU A 272 -44.63 -96.12 4.39
C GLU A 272 -44.64 -96.18 2.85
N ILE A 273 -43.50 -96.58 2.27
CA ILE A 273 -43.23 -97.98 1.90
C ILE A 273 -42.03 -97.99 0.95
N GLU A 274 -40.91 -98.35 1.53
CA GLU A 274 -39.81 -99.02 0.86
C GLU A 274 -40.25 -100.47 0.58
N VAL A 275 -39.87 -100.99 -0.59
CA VAL A 275 -40.04 -102.39 -1.08
C VAL A 275 -41.29 -102.69 -1.93
N ARG A 276 -41.18 -102.44 -3.24
CA ARG A 276 -41.67 -103.31 -4.34
C ARG A 276 -41.06 -102.86 -5.68
N ALA A 277 -39.96 -103.47 -6.12
CA ALA A 277 -39.92 -104.68 -6.94
C ALA A 277 -40.07 -104.42 -8.47
N GLU A 278 -38.95 -104.02 -9.08
CA GLU A 278 -38.22 -104.85 -10.04
C GLU A 278 -38.93 -105.37 -11.31
N LEU A 279 -39.91 -104.63 -11.85
CA LEU A 279 -40.57 -104.99 -13.12
C LEU A 279 -40.87 -103.82 -14.09
N GLU A 280 -40.05 -102.76 -14.13
CA GLU A 280 -40.18 -101.68 -15.14
C GLU A 280 -38.92 -101.49 -16.00
N ARG A 281 -38.29 -102.60 -16.39
CA ARG A 281 -37.11 -102.58 -17.26
C ARG A 281 -37.42 -102.48 -18.77
N THR A 282 -38.66 -102.16 -19.15
CA THR A 282 -39.08 -102.16 -20.57
C THR A 282 -39.91 -100.96 -21.02
N ALA A 283 -40.12 -99.93 -20.18
CA ALA A 283 -40.74 -98.65 -20.59
C ALA A 283 -39.75 -97.46 -20.59
N ALA A 284 -38.56 -97.64 -20.00
CA ALA A 284 -37.58 -96.56 -19.81
C ALA A 284 -36.75 -96.20 -21.06
N ASP A 285 -36.85 -96.97 -22.15
CA ASP A 285 -36.04 -96.73 -23.35
C ASP A 285 -36.74 -95.81 -24.38
N GLU A 286 -38.08 -95.69 -24.36
CA GLU A 286 -38.81 -94.76 -25.24
C GLU A 286 -38.85 -93.32 -24.67
N GLU A 287 -38.99 -93.16 -23.35
CA GLU A 287 -38.89 -91.83 -22.71
C GLU A 287 -37.47 -91.26 -22.74
N ARG A 288 -36.44 -92.11 -22.71
CA ARG A 288 -35.03 -91.67 -22.87
C ARG A 288 -34.78 -91.11 -24.26
N ALA A 289 -35.36 -91.69 -25.31
CA ALA A 289 -35.19 -91.22 -26.69
C ALA A 289 -35.92 -89.88 -26.97
N GLN A 290 -37.09 -89.64 -26.35
CA GLN A 290 -37.77 -88.35 -26.45
C GLN A 290 -37.09 -87.27 -25.61
N ARG A 291 -36.68 -87.59 -24.37
CA ARG A 291 -35.91 -86.68 -23.53
C ARG A 291 -34.54 -86.36 -24.11
N ASP A 292 -33.84 -87.32 -24.73
CA ASP A 292 -32.56 -87.07 -25.41
C ASP A 292 -32.74 -86.16 -26.64
N ASN A 293 -33.83 -86.29 -27.40
CA ASN A 293 -34.11 -85.40 -28.54
C ASN A 293 -34.48 -83.97 -28.10
N GLU A 294 -35.27 -83.83 -27.04
CA GLU A 294 -35.60 -82.53 -26.44
C GLU A 294 -34.38 -81.89 -25.78
N HIS A 295 -33.54 -82.67 -25.08
CA HIS A 295 -32.25 -82.21 -24.56
C HIS A 295 -31.31 -81.78 -25.69
N GLN A 296 -31.20 -82.55 -26.76
CA GLN A 296 -30.34 -82.21 -27.91
C GLN A 296 -30.81 -80.94 -28.63
N ARG A 297 -32.13 -80.74 -28.76
CA ARG A 297 -32.71 -79.49 -29.28
C ARG A 297 -32.46 -78.31 -28.35
N ALA A 298 -32.71 -78.48 -27.04
CA ALA A 298 -32.45 -77.44 -26.04
C ALA A 298 -30.95 -77.06 -25.99
N GLU A 299 -30.06 -78.05 -26.03
CA GLU A 299 -28.60 -77.84 -26.11
C GLU A 299 -28.16 -77.22 -27.44
N ALA A 300 -28.82 -77.51 -28.56
CA ALA A 300 -28.54 -76.88 -29.84
C ALA A 300 -28.98 -75.41 -29.85
N VAL A 301 -30.17 -75.10 -29.33
CA VAL A 301 -30.66 -73.72 -29.16
C VAL A 301 -29.76 -72.95 -28.20
N GLN A 302 -29.42 -73.53 -27.05
CA GLN A 302 -28.54 -72.91 -26.07
C GLN A 302 -27.13 -72.66 -26.64
N ARG A 303 -26.55 -73.63 -27.36
CA ARG A 303 -25.25 -73.44 -28.04
C ARG A 303 -25.31 -72.30 -29.05
N GLU A 304 -26.40 -72.18 -29.80
CA GLU A 304 -26.57 -71.11 -30.79
C GLU A 304 -26.72 -69.72 -30.15
N VAL A 305 -27.49 -69.62 -29.05
CA VAL A 305 -27.60 -68.39 -28.25
C VAL A 305 -26.25 -67.99 -27.68
N VAL A 306 -25.52 -68.92 -27.06
CA VAL A 306 -24.18 -68.68 -26.50
C VAL A 306 -23.18 -68.30 -27.58
N ARG A 307 -23.26 -68.92 -28.78
CA ARG A 307 -22.42 -68.57 -29.93
C ARG A 307 -22.68 -67.14 -30.39
N SER A 308 -23.95 -66.75 -30.58
CA SER A 308 -24.33 -65.40 -31.00
C SER A 308 -23.99 -64.34 -29.96
N LEU A 309 -24.21 -64.62 -28.67
CA LEU A 309 -23.80 -63.73 -27.58
C LEU A 309 -22.27 -63.60 -27.53
N GLY A 310 -21.55 -64.72 -27.68
CA GLY A 310 -20.10 -64.77 -27.72
C GLY A 310 -19.51 -63.98 -28.89
N GLU A 311 -20.16 -64.02 -30.06
CA GLU A 311 -19.81 -63.21 -31.23
C GLU A 311 -20.06 -61.72 -30.95
N GLY A 312 -21.23 -61.36 -30.40
CA GLY A 312 -21.54 -59.98 -30.01
C GLY A 312 -20.56 -59.42 -28.98
N LEU A 313 -20.21 -60.20 -27.96
CA LEU A 313 -19.19 -59.83 -26.97
C LEU A 313 -17.80 -59.68 -27.60
N ARG A 314 -17.46 -60.47 -28.63
CA ARG A 314 -16.20 -60.38 -29.35
C ARG A 314 -16.12 -59.09 -30.19
N HIS A 315 -17.22 -58.67 -30.82
CA HIS A 315 -17.33 -57.35 -31.46
C HIS A 315 -17.22 -56.21 -30.45
N LEU A 316 -17.95 -56.31 -29.33
CA LEU A 316 -17.91 -55.32 -28.26
C LEU A 316 -16.50 -55.15 -27.67
N ALA A 317 -15.80 -56.26 -27.40
CA ALA A 317 -14.41 -56.26 -26.91
C ALA A 317 -13.42 -55.67 -27.93
N ALA A 318 -13.73 -55.74 -29.22
CA ALA A 318 -12.95 -55.10 -30.28
C ALA A 318 -13.31 -53.61 -30.50
N GLY A 319 -14.18 -53.04 -29.65
CA GLY A 319 -14.64 -51.65 -29.78
C GLY A 319 -15.71 -51.44 -30.86
N ASP A 320 -16.24 -52.49 -31.47
CA ASP A 320 -17.27 -52.38 -32.49
C ASP A 320 -18.67 -52.28 -31.85
N LEU A 321 -19.08 -51.06 -31.57
CA LEU A 321 -20.42 -50.77 -31.03
C LEU A 321 -21.49 -50.77 -32.13
N THR A 322 -21.14 -50.98 -33.40
CA THR A 322 -22.13 -51.01 -34.50
C THR A 322 -22.80 -52.39 -34.64
N TYR A 323 -22.19 -53.44 -34.07
CA TYR A 323 -22.72 -54.80 -34.12
C TYR A 323 -24.06 -54.91 -33.34
N ARG A 324 -25.01 -55.64 -33.92
CA ARG A 324 -26.29 -55.96 -33.29
C ARG A 324 -26.61 -57.42 -33.51
N ILE A 325 -27.08 -58.09 -32.47
CA ILE A 325 -27.63 -59.44 -32.60
C ILE A 325 -29.02 -59.29 -33.25
N ARG A 326 -29.11 -59.62 -34.55
CA ARG A 326 -30.34 -59.51 -35.35
C ARG A 326 -31.16 -60.79 -35.38
N GLN A 327 -30.51 -61.94 -35.16
CA GLN A 327 -31.17 -63.23 -35.15
C GLN A 327 -32.07 -63.33 -33.92
N THR A 328 -33.37 -63.53 -34.12
CA THR A 328 -34.34 -63.72 -33.05
C THR A 328 -34.08 -65.06 -32.38
N PHE A 329 -33.98 -65.08 -31.06
CA PHE A 329 -33.83 -66.33 -30.32
C PHE A 329 -35.19 -66.92 -29.99
N GLU A 330 -35.20 -68.16 -29.50
CA GLU A 330 -36.41 -68.77 -28.95
C GLU A 330 -36.93 -67.93 -27.77
N ALA A 331 -38.24 -67.96 -27.51
CA ALA A 331 -38.90 -67.05 -26.58
C ALA A 331 -38.29 -67.03 -25.17
N SER A 332 -37.73 -68.15 -24.73
CA SER A 332 -37.01 -68.30 -23.45
C SER A 332 -35.68 -67.55 -23.38
N TYR A 333 -35.07 -67.20 -24.51
CA TYR A 333 -33.73 -66.59 -24.60
C TYR A 333 -33.71 -65.22 -25.30
N ASP A 334 -34.77 -64.78 -25.99
CA ASP A 334 -34.78 -63.53 -26.76
C ASP A 334 -34.55 -62.27 -25.90
N GLN A 335 -34.86 -62.32 -24.60
CA GLN A 335 -34.54 -61.24 -23.67
C GLN A 335 -33.03 -60.93 -23.64
N LEU A 336 -32.16 -61.94 -23.75
CA LEU A 336 -30.70 -61.76 -23.77
C LEU A 336 -30.25 -60.94 -24.98
N ARG A 337 -30.90 -61.10 -26.14
CA ARG A 337 -30.65 -60.31 -27.34
C ARG A 337 -31.05 -58.85 -27.13
N VAL A 338 -32.21 -58.62 -26.52
CA VAL A 338 -32.73 -57.27 -26.23
C VAL A 338 -31.83 -56.55 -25.23
N ASP A 339 -31.43 -57.23 -24.15
CA ASP A 339 -30.56 -56.68 -23.11
C ASP A 339 -29.16 -56.37 -23.67
N PHE A 340 -28.58 -57.28 -24.46
CA PHE A 340 -27.30 -57.03 -25.15
C PHE A 340 -27.38 -55.80 -26.05
N ASN A 341 -28.37 -55.72 -26.94
CA ASN A 341 -28.50 -54.59 -27.86
C ASN A 341 -28.75 -53.26 -27.11
N SER A 342 -29.54 -53.29 -26.02
CA SER A 342 -29.80 -52.11 -25.18
C SER A 342 -28.53 -51.64 -24.45
N ALA A 343 -27.69 -52.57 -23.97
CA ALA A 343 -26.40 -52.24 -23.37
C ALA A 343 -25.45 -51.59 -24.39
N VAL A 344 -25.43 -52.09 -25.63
CA VAL A 344 -24.64 -51.48 -26.72
C VAL A 344 -25.18 -50.09 -27.08
N ASP A 345 -26.50 -49.89 -27.10
CA ASP A 345 -27.09 -48.56 -27.33
C ASP A 345 -26.71 -47.57 -26.22
N GLY A 346 -26.73 -47.99 -24.96
CA GLY A 346 -26.27 -47.19 -23.82
C GLY A 346 -24.78 -46.81 -23.91
N LEU A 347 -23.93 -47.73 -24.37
CA LEU A 347 -22.51 -47.46 -24.60
C LEU A 347 -22.29 -46.46 -25.75
N ILE A 348 -23.04 -46.57 -26.84
CA ILE A 348 -22.96 -45.58 -27.95
C ILE A 348 -23.31 -44.18 -27.47
N ASP A 349 -24.40 -44.03 -26.72
CA ASP A 349 -24.83 -42.73 -26.20
C ASP A 349 -23.75 -42.13 -25.28
N LEU A 350 -23.17 -42.94 -24.39
CA LEU A 350 -22.09 -42.52 -23.52
C LEU A 350 -20.84 -42.11 -24.31
N VAL A 351 -20.37 -42.93 -25.25
CA VAL A 351 -19.20 -42.61 -26.10
C VAL A 351 -19.46 -41.35 -26.95
N SER A 352 -20.68 -41.16 -27.46
CA SER A 352 -21.06 -39.97 -28.24
C SER A 352 -21.06 -38.70 -27.39
N LYS A 353 -21.57 -38.78 -26.15
CA LYS A 353 -21.51 -37.67 -25.19
C LYS A 353 -20.07 -37.31 -24.81
N VAL A 354 -19.23 -38.31 -24.58
CA VAL A 354 -17.79 -38.11 -24.32
C VAL A 354 -17.10 -37.46 -25.52
N SER A 355 -17.36 -37.94 -26.74
CA SER A 355 -16.82 -37.36 -27.98
C SER A 355 -17.17 -35.87 -28.12
N THR A 356 -18.44 -35.53 -27.88
CA THR A 356 -18.93 -34.14 -27.93
C THR A 356 -18.26 -33.26 -26.86
N ALA A 357 -18.10 -33.79 -25.65
CA ALA A 357 -17.39 -33.09 -24.57
C ALA A 357 -15.93 -32.82 -24.93
N VAL A 358 -15.23 -33.80 -25.52
CA VAL A 358 -13.83 -33.67 -25.97
C VAL A 358 -13.68 -32.59 -27.04
N VAL A 359 -14.55 -32.56 -28.06
CA VAL A 359 -14.54 -31.51 -29.09
C VAL A 359 -14.74 -30.13 -28.46
N THR A 360 -15.66 -30.02 -27.52
CA THR A 360 -15.95 -28.77 -26.80
C THR A 360 -14.74 -28.31 -25.98
N ILE A 361 -14.09 -29.21 -25.24
CA ILE A 361 -12.88 -28.91 -24.46
C ILE A 361 -11.73 -28.49 -25.38
N SER A 362 -11.53 -29.17 -26.50
CA SER A 362 -10.48 -28.85 -27.47
C SER A 362 -10.67 -27.46 -28.08
N ALA A 363 -11.90 -27.12 -28.47
CA ALA A 363 -12.25 -25.79 -28.95
C ALA A 363 -12.08 -24.71 -27.86
N GLY A 364 -12.53 -24.99 -26.63
CA GLY A 364 -12.37 -24.12 -25.48
C GLY A 364 -10.91 -23.81 -25.18
N SER A 365 -10.06 -24.84 -25.12
CA SER A 365 -8.61 -24.68 -24.91
C SER A 365 -7.94 -23.82 -25.99
N LYS A 366 -8.31 -24.00 -27.27
CA LYS A 366 -7.78 -23.18 -28.36
C LYS A 366 -8.18 -21.70 -28.22
N ASN A 367 -9.42 -21.44 -27.80
CA ASN A 367 -9.88 -20.07 -27.54
C ASN A 367 -9.14 -19.43 -26.36
N ILE A 368 -8.94 -20.18 -25.26
CA ILE A 368 -8.17 -19.69 -24.10
C ILE A 368 -6.73 -19.39 -24.51
N SER A 369 -6.09 -20.27 -25.29
CA SER A 369 -4.73 -20.05 -25.80
C SER A 369 -4.64 -18.79 -26.67
N SER A 370 -5.63 -18.54 -27.54
CA SER A 370 -5.69 -17.31 -28.34
C SER A 370 -5.89 -16.06 -27.47
N ALA A 371 -6.74 -16.14 -26.44
CA ALA A 371 -6.96 -15.05 -25.49
C ALA A 371 -5.69 -14.75 -24.67
N ALA A 372 -4.98 -15.79 -24.21
CA ALA A 372 -3.72 -15.67 -23.49
C ALA A 372 -2.63 -15.01 -24.36
N ASN A 373 -2.52 -15.40 -25.64
CA ASN A 373 -1.58 -14.76 -26.58
C ASN A 373 -1.90 -13.27 -26.83
N ASN A 374 -3.18 -12.91 -26.92
CA ASN A 374 -3.58 -11.50 -27.01
C ASN A 374 -3.27 -10.73 -25.72
N LEU A 375 -3.47 -11.37 -24.56
CA LEU A 375 -3.11 -10.79 -23.28
C LEU A 375 -1.60 -10.59 -23.16
N SER A 376 -0.77 -11.55 -23.61
CA SER A 376 0.70 -11.42 -23.70
C SER A 376 1.12 -10.15 -24.41
N LYS A 377 0.63 -9.95 -25.65
CA LYS A 377 0.96 -8.77 -26.46
C LYS A 377 0.54 -7.45 -25.79
N ARG A 378 -0.61 -7.45 -25.09
CA ARG A 378 -1.06 -6.28 -24.34
C ARG A 378 -0.19 -6.02 -23.11
N THR A 379 0.22 -7.07 -22.39
CA THR A 379 1.12 -6.97 -21.25
C THR A 379 2.51 -6.47 -21.68
N GLU A 380 3.04 -6.94 -22.81
CA GLU A 380 4.29 -6.44 -23.40
C GLU A 380 4.20 -4.96 -23.80
N GLN A 381 3.12 -4.56 -24.49
CA GLN A 381 2.90 -3.15 -24.83
C GLN A 381 2.74 -2.28 -23.59
N GLN A 382 2.06 -2.80 -22.56
CA GLN A 382 1.87 -2.09 -21.30
C GLN A 382 3.20 -1.92 -20.55
N ALA A 383 4.07 -2.92 -20.56
CA ALA A 383 5.42 -2.82 -20.00
C ALA A 383 6.23 -1.73 -20.72
N ALA A 384 6.22 -1.69 -22.05
CA ALA A 384 6.91 -0.65 -22.82
C ALA A 384 6.39 0.76 -22.50
N ASN A 385 5.07 0.93 -22.41
CA ASN A 385 4.46 2.22 -22.04
C ASN A 385 4.79 2.63 -20.60
N LEU A 386 4.87 1.67 -19.67
CA LEU A 386 5.27 1.91 -18.28
C LEU A 386 6.73 2.35 -18.19
N GLU A 387 7.62 1.74 -18.97
CA GLU A 387 9.03 2.11 -19.03
C GLU A 387 9.21 3.56 -19.53
N GLU A 388 8.50 3.94 -20.59
CA GLU A 388 8.51 5.32 -21.11
C GLU A 388 7.92 6.31 -20.08
N THR A 389 6.84 5.92 -19.40
CA THR A 389 6.22 6.74 -18.35
C THR A 389 7.17 6.93 -17.16
N ALA A 390 7.84 5.87 -16.72
CA ALA A 390 8.82 5.93 -15.64
C ALA A 390 10.01 6.83 -16.00
N ALA A 391 10.50 6.74 -17.25
CA ALA A 391 11.55 7.61 -17.74
C ALA A 391 11.12 9.09 -17.75
N ALA A 392 9.90 9.38 -18.24
CA ALA A 392 9.34 10.72 -18.25
C ALA A 392 9.15 11.29 -16.83
N LEU A 393 8.68 10.47 -15.88
CA LEU A 393 8.53 10.86 -14.48
C LEU A 393 9.87 11.13 -13.81
N ASN A 394 10.90 10.35 -14.11
CA ASN A 394 12.24 10.60 -13.59
C ASN A 394 12.79 11.93 -14.12
N GLN A 395 12.61 12.20 -15.41
CA GLN A 395 12.99 13.47 -16.02
C GLN A 395 12.21 14.66 -15.42
N LEU A 396 10.91 14.51 -15.16
CA LEU A 396 10.10 15.51 -14.46
C LEU A 396 10.59 15.73 -13.03
N THR A 397 10.93 14.67 -12.31
CA THR A 397 11.47 14.76 -10.94
C THR A 397 12.76 15.56 -10.91
N VAL A 398 13.67 15.33 -11.86
CA VAL A 398 14.90 16.12 -12.02
C VAL A 398 14.58 17.59 -12.30
N GLN A 399 13.63 17.87 -13.20
CA GLN A 399 13.25 19.25 -13.53
C GLN A 399 12.61 20.00 -12.36
N ILE A 400 11.77 19.34 -11.56
CA ILE A 400 11.14 19.95 -10.38
C ILE A 400 12.18 20.25 -9.30
N ASN A 401 13.10 19.32 -9.04
CA ASN A 401 14.19 19.56 -8.09
C ASN A 401 15.09 20.71 -8.55
N ALA A 402 15.43 20.76 -9.84
CA ALA A 402 16.14 21.90 -10.42
C ALA A 402 15.32 23.20 -10.25
N GLY A 403 14.02 23.18 -10.52
CA GLY A 403 13.13 24.33 -10.29
C GLY A 403 13.15 24.84 -8.84
N ALA A 404 13.13 23.93 -7.87
CA ALA A 404 13.22 24.26 -6.45
C ALA A 404 14.57 24.89 -6.07
N ASP A 405 15.68 24.35 -6.60
CA ASP A 405 17.02 24.91 -6.39
C ASP A 405 17.16 26.30 -7.03
N HIS A 406 16.63 26.48 -8.24
CA HIS A 406 16.59 27.78 -8.92
C HIS A 406 15.75 28.80 -8.14
N ALA A 407 14.60 28.39 -7.58
CA ALA A 407 13.79 29.25 -6.71
C ALA A 407 14.56 29.65 -5.45
N LYS A 408 15.29 28.72 -4.82
CA LYS A 408 16.14 29.00 -3.65
C LYS A 408 17.27 29.99 -3.98
N GLN A 409 17.92 29.82 -5.13
CA GLN A 409 18.94 30.77 -5.61
C GLN A 409 18.34 32.15 -5.88
N ALA A 410 17.19 32.21 -6.56
CA ALA A 410 16.48 33.46 -6.81
C ALA A 410 16.10 34.17 -5.51
N ALA A 411 15.62 33.44 -4.49
CA ALA A 411 15.31 33.98 -3.18
C ALA A 411 16.53 34.63 -2.52
N ALA A 412 17.70 34.00 -2.61
CA ALA A 412 18.94 34.54 -2.09
C ALA A 412 19.36 35.83 -2.83
N THR A 413 19.28 35.84 -4.16
CA THR A 413 19.59 37.03 -4.98
C THR A 413 18.63 38.19 -4.66
N VAL A 414 17.34 37.91 -4.52
CA VAL A 414 16.32 38.91 -4.16
C VAL A 414 16.52 39.41 -2.73
N GLY A 415 16.92 38.55 -1.79
CA GLY A 415 17.31 38.94 -0.44
C GLY A 415 18.48 39.93 -0.42
N ASN A 416 19.51 39.69 -1.23
CA ASN A 416 20.64 40.61 -1.38
C ASN A 416 20.19 41.95 -2.00
N ALA A 417 19.38 41.91 -3.06
CA ALA A 417 18.84 43.11 -3.68
C ALA A 417 17.98 43.94 -2.71
N SER A 418 17.21 43.28 -1.84
CA SER A 418 16.43 43.94 -0.78
C SER A 418 17.34 44.66 0.21
N SER A 419 18.39 43.98 0.69
CA SER A 419 19.36 44.58 1.61
C SER A 419 20.10 45.77 0.98
N ASP A 420 20.45 45.67 -0.30
CA ASP A 420 21.10 46.76 -1.03
C ASP A 420 20.16 47.96 -1.21
N ALA A 421 18.88 47.72 -1.54
CA ALA A 421 17.87 48.76 -1.64
C ALA A 421 17.64 49.49 -0.30
N GLU A 422 17.58 48.75 0.82
CA GLU A 422 17.50 49.33 2.17
C GLU A 422 18.73 50.19 2.50
N ARG A 423 19.93 49.70 2.18
CA ARG A 423 21.18 50.45 2.38
C ARG A 423 21.22 51.72 1.53
N SER A 424 20.80 51.65 0.26
CA SER A 424 20.69 52.80 -0.62
C SER A 424 19.66 53.81 -0.11
N ALA A 425 18.52 53.36 0.43
CA ALA A 425 17.53 54.23 1.05
C ALA A 425 18.12 55.00 2.25
N GLN A 426 18.91 54.32 3.10
CA GLN A 426 19.62 54.99 4.21
C GLN A 426 20.66 56.01 3.74
N VAL A 427 21.38 55.75 2.65
CA VAL A 427 22.32 56.72 2.06
C VAL A 427 21.59 57.95 1.53
N VAL A 428 20.46 57.75 0.84
CA VAL A 428 19.63 58.85 0.33
C VAL A 428 19.06 59.69 1.46
N LEU A 429 18.57 59.08 2.55
CA LEU A 429 18.09 59.81 3.72
C LEU A 429 19.18 60.72 4.31
N ARG A 430 20.40 60.21 4.48
CA ARG A 430 21.54 61.02 4.93
C ARG A 430 21.92 62.14 3.95
N ALA A 431 21.76 61.90 2.64
CA ALA A 431 21.99 62.93 1.64
C ALA A 431 20.93 64.05 1.68
N ILE A 432 19.67 63.73 2.01
CA ILE A 432 18.61 64.72 2.22
C ILE A 432 18.95 65.59 3.45
N GLU A 433 19.35 64.97 4.56
CA GLU A 433 19.77 65.69 5.77
C GLU A 433 20.93 66.64 5.47
N ALA A 434 21.98 66.18 4.76
CA ALA A 434 23.10 67.01 4.39
C ALA A 434 22.70 68.20 3.48
N MET A 435 21.74 68.01 2.56
CA MET A 435 21.23 69.10 1.73
C MET A 435 20.43 70.12 2.55
N GLN A 436 19.66 69.67 3.55
CA GLN A 436 18.95 70.56 4.48
C GLN A 436 19.93 71.38 5.32
N ASP A 437 21.02 70.78 5.80
CA ASP A 437 22.07 71.48 6.52
C ASP A 437 22.76 72.54 5.66
N ILE A 438 23.04 72.24 4.38
CA ILE A 438 23.60 73.20 3.42
C ILE A 438 22.62 74.34 3.13
N GLU A 439 21.32 74.04 2.99
CA GLU A 439 20.29 75.04 2.79
C GLU A 439 20.22 76.00 3.99
N GLN A 440 20.25 75.45 5.20
CA GLN A 440 20.24 76.22 6.44
C GLN A 440 21.50 77.09 6.59
N SER A 441 22.68 76.54 6.30
CA SER A 441 23.95 77.26 6.29
C SER A 441 23.93 78.42 5.28
N SER A 442 23.38 78.18 4.08
CA SER A 442 23.23 79.21 3.04
C SER A 442 22.32 80.36 3.48
N LYS A 443 21.22 80.06 4.20
CA LYS A 443 20.35 81.09 4.80
C LYS A 443 21.08 81.92 5.86
N GLU A 444 21.91 81.28 6.69
CA GLU A 444 22.69 81.97 7.72
C GLU A 444 23.75 82.89 7.08
N VAL A 445 24.48 82.41 6.07
CA VAL A 445 25.42 83.22 5.29
C VAL A 445 24.70 84.40 4.65
N GLY A 446 23.52 84.19 4.05
CA GLY A 446 22.72 85.26 3.49
C GLY A 446 22.35 86.35 4.51
N ARG A 447 22.10 85.97 5.77
CA ARG A 447 21.84 86.91 6.88
C ARG A 447 23.09 87.71 7.25
N ILE A 448 24.24 87.04 7.34
CA ILE A 448 25.54 87.69 7.62
C ILE A 448 25.89 88.72 6.52
N ILE A 449 25.70 88.36 5.26
CA ILE A 449 25.93 89.28 4.14
C ILE A 449 24.98 90.49 4.20
N GLY A 450 23.74 90.29 4.65
CA GLY A 450 22.81 91.39 4.94
C GLY A 450 23.34 92.37 5.99
N VAL A 451 23.91 91.86 7.09
CA VAL A 451 24.56 92.68 8.13
C VAL A 451 25.78 93.41 7.57
N ILE A 452 26.59 92.78 6.71
CA ILE A 452 27.76 93.41 6.10
C ILE A 452 27.34 94.57 5.17
N ASP A 453 26.28 94.40 4.37
CA ASP A 453 25.72 95.48 3.54
C ASP A 453 25.23 96.65 4.41
N GLU A 454 24.60 96.36 5.55
CA GLU A 454 24.18 97.38 6.52
C GLU A 454 25.37 98.12 7.16
N ILE A 455 26.43 97.41 7.57
CA ILE A 455 27.67 98.00 8.09
C ILE A 455 28.32 98.89 7.03
N ALA A 456 28.38 98.42 5.77
CA ALA A 456 28.94 99.20 4.66
C ALA A 456 28.13 100.49 4.42
N PHE A 457 26.79 100.41 4.48
CA PHE A 457 25.91 101.57 4.39
C PHE A 457 26.13 102.57 5.54
N GLN A 458 26.18 102.09 6.79
CA GLN A 458 26.48 102.91 7.96
C GLN A 458 27.86 103.57 7.87
N THR A 459 28.88 102.83 7.41
CA THR A 459 30.25 103.34 7.22
C THR A 459 30.30 104.42 6.14
N ASN A 460 29.57 104.25 5.04
CA ASN A 460 29.45 105.26 4.00
C ASN A 460 28.77 106.54 4.51
N LEU A 461 27.76 106.44 5.39
CA LEU A 461 27.13 107.59 6.04
C LEU A 461 28.06 108.29 7.05
N LEU A 462 28.78 107.53 7.87
CA LEU A 462 29.80 108.06 8.80
C LEU A 462 30.91 108.79 8.07
N ALA A 463 31.42 108.21 6.98
CA ALA A 463 32.44 108.81 6.13
C ALA A 463 31.95 110.08 5.45
N LEU A 464 30.68 110.12 5.01
CA LEU A 464 30.06 111.34 4.49
C LEU A 464 30.01 112.44 5.56
N ASN A 465 29.56 112.12 6.78
CA ASN A 465 29.51 113.06 7.89
C ASN A 465 30.92 113.59 8.25
N ALA A 466 31.92 112.70 8.30
CA ALA A 466 33.31 113.07 8.56
C ALA A 466 33.88 113.96 7.43
N GLY A 467 33.54 113.68 6.17
CA GLY A 467 33.94 114.51 5.03
C GLY A 467 33.32 115.91 5.08
N VAL A 468 32.07 116.03 5.51
CA VAL A 468 31.38 117.32 5.72
C VAL A 468 32.05 118.12 6.84
N GLU A 469 32.35 117.49 7.98
CA GLU A 469 33.00 118.17 9.11
C GLU A 469 34.47 118.55 8.79
N ALA A 470 35.17 117.72 8.00
CA ALA A 470 36.50 118.04 7.50
C ALA A 470 36.49 119.24 6.53
N ALA A 471 35.48 119.36 5.67
CA ALA A 471 35.28 120.53 4.82
C ALA A 471 34.98 121.80 5.65
N ARG A 472 34.26 121.64 6.77
CA ARG A 472 33.93 122.72 7.71
C ARG A 472 35.15 123.25 8.46
N ALA A 473 36.16 122.41 8.71
CA ALA A 473 37.42 122.76 9.37
C ALA A 473 38.44 123.48 8.45
N GLY A 474 38.13 123.68 7.16
CA GLY A 474 38.97 124.45 6.23
C GLY A 474 40.34 123.82 5.96
N GLU A 475 41.41 124.64 5.92
CA GLU A 475 42.79 124.18 5.65
C GLU A 475 43.28 123.09 6.64
N ALA A 476 42.85 123.15 7.91
CA ALA A 476 43.25 122.18 8.94
C ALA A 476 42.61 120.79 8.73
N GLY A 477 41.51 120.70 7.97
CA GLY A 477 40.74 119.48 7.75
C GLY A 477 41.08 118.71 6.46
N LYS A 478 41.96 119.24 5.58
CA LYS A 478 42.26 118.65 4.26
C LYS A 478 42.70 117.18 4.34
N GLY A 479 43.56 116.82 5.30
CA GLY A 479 43.99 115.43 5.50
C GLY A 479 42.84 114.50 5.91
N PHE A 480 41.95 114.97 6.78
CA PHE A 480 40.76 114.21 7.21
C PHE A 480 39.74 114.07 6.07
N ALA A 481 39.60 115.07 5.19
CA ALA A 481 38.71 115.00 4.04
C ALA A 481 39.12 113.89 3.04
N VAL A 482 40.42 113.75 2.79
CA VAL A 482 40.94 112.67 1.92
C VAL A 482 40.68 111.29 2.54
N VAL A 483 40.95 111.13 3.83
CA VAL A 483 40.67 109.86 4.53
C VAL A 483 39.17 109.55 4.53
N ALA A 484 38.31 110.55 4.75
CA ALA A 484 36.86 110.37 4.71
C ALA A 484 36.37 109.95 3.31
N GLN A 485 36.96 110.49 2.23
CA GLN A 485 36.63 110.08 0.87
C GLN A 485 37.09 108.63 0.57
N GLU A 486 38.30 108.26 1.00
CA GLU A 486 38.82 106.89 0.84
C GLU A 486 37.98 105.85 1.59
N VAL A 487 37.58 106.16 2.84
CA VAL A 487 36.70 105.30 3.65
C VAL A 487 35.32 105.17 2.98
N ARG A 488 34.81 106.25 2.39
CA ARG A 488 33.54 106.24 1.66
C ARG A 488 33.60 105.36 0.43
N GLU A 489 34.67 105.48 -0.37
CA GLU A 489 34.87 104.66 -1.57
C GLU A 489 35.03 103.18 -1.20
N LEU A 490 35.78 102.87 -0.13
CA LEU A 490 35.89 101.52 0.42
C LEU A 490 34.53 100.97 0.88
N ALA A 491 33.72 101.77 1.55
CA ALA A 491 32.39 101.38 1.99
C ALA A 491 31.44 101.09 0.81
N GLN A 492 31.49 101.90 -0.26
CA GLN A 492 30.73 101.64 -1.49
C GLN A 492 31.18 100.36 -2.20
N ARG A 493 32.49 100.10 -2.26
CA ARG A 493 33.04 98.85 -2.79
C ARG A 493 32.61 97.64 -1.97
N SER A 494 32.62 97.75 -0.64
CA SER A 494 32.14 96.69 0.26
C SER A 494 30.65 96.40 0.06
N ALA A 495 29.81 97.44 -0.08
CA ALA A 495 28.38 97.25 -0.36
C ALA A 495 28.12 96.59 -1.72
N ALA A 496 28.88 96.98 -2.75
CA ALA A 496 28.79 96.34 -4.07
C ALA A 496 29.18 94.85 -4.01
N ALA A 497 30.30 94.52 -3.34
CA ALA A 497 30.73 93.14 -3.13
C ALA A 497 29.71 92.33 -2.29
N ALA A 498 29.14 92.93 -1.24
CA ALA A 498 28.11 92.29 -0.43
C ALA A 498 26.87 91.95 -1.25
N LYS A 499 26.42 92.84 -2.14
CA LYS A 499 25.29 92.56 -3.06
C LYS A 499 25.60 91.43 -4.05
N GLU A 500 26.81 91.38 -4.59
CA GLU A 500 27.22 90.30 -5.50
C GLU A 500 27.26 88.95 -4.78
N ILE A 501 27.85 88.88 -3.58
CA ILE A 501 27.85 87.66 -2.76
C ILE A 501 26.41 87.27 -2.39
N LYS A 502 25.54 88.22 -2.05
CA LYS A 502 24.14 87.96 -1.74
C LYS A 502 23.42 87.25 -2.89
N LEU A 503 23.66 87.70 -4.13
CA LEU A 503 23.09 87.08 -5.33
C LEU A 503 23.63 85.67 -5.55
N LEU A 504 24.95 85.45 -5.37
CA LEU A 504 25.55 84.13 -5.45
C LEU A 504 24.97 83.17 -4.41
N VAL A 505 24.80 83.62 -3.16
CA VAL A 505 24.21 82.81 -2.08
C VAL A 505 22.74 82.46 -2.37
N GLN A 506 21.96 83.40 -2.92
CA GLN A 506 20.58 83.13 -3.35
C GLN A 506 20.51 82.07 -4.46
N ASN A 507 21.38 82.17 -5.47
CA ASN A 507 21.46 81.19 -6.54
C ASN A 507 21.85 79.81 -5.99
N SER A 508 22.88 79.73 -5.13
CA SER A 508 23.28 78.48 -4.47
C SER A 508 22.15 77.87 -3.66
N SER A 509 21.39 78.68 -2.90
CA SER A 509 20.23 78.20 -2.13
C SER A 509 19.14 77.60 -3.03
N SER A 510 18.86 78.22 -4.19
CA SER A 510 17.92 77.68 -5.17
C SER A 510 18.41 76.35 -5.77
N GLN A 511 19.72 76.22 -6.04
CA GLN A 511 20.32 75.00 -6.56
C GLN A 511 20.28 73.86 -5.53
N VAL A 512 20.56 74.16 -4.25
CA VAL A 512 20.47 73.20 -3.15
C VAL A 512 19.03 72.71 -2.96
N ALA A 513 18.04 73.62 -2.99
CA ALA A 513 16.62 73.23 -2.92
C ALA A 513 16.20 72.30 -4.08
N THR A 514 16.67 72.59 -5.29
CA THR A 514 16.43 71.73 -6.46
C THR A 514 17.11 70.37 -6.30
N GLY A 515 18.35 70.35 -5.81
CA GLY A 515 19.10 69.12 -5.52
C GLY A 515 18.41 68.26 -4.46
N ALA A 516 17.94 68.88 -3.37
CA ALA A 516 17.18 68.20 -2.32
C ALA A 516 15.91 67.54 -2.87
N ALA A 517 15.16 68.22 -3.74
CA ALA A 517 13.96 67.68 -4.36
C ALA A 517 14.25 66.46 -5.28
N LEU A 518 15.36 66.49 -6.03
CA LEU A 518 15.80 65.37 -6.87
C LEU A 518 16.23 64.16 -6.02
N VAL A 519 16.97 64.40 -4.93
CA VAL A 519 17.40 63.34 -4.00
C VAL A 519 16.18 62.73 -3.28
N ALA A 520 15.21 63.54 -2.88
CA ALA A 520 13.94 63.04 -2.32
C ALA A 520 13.19 62.15 -3.30
N SER A 521 13.09 62.57 -4.57
CA SER A 521 12.44 61.76 -5.63
C SER A 521 13.17 60.43 -5.87
N ALA A 522 14.51 60.42 -5.81
CA ALA A 522 15.29 59.19 -5.87
C ALA A 522 15.01 58.26 -4.67
N GLY A 523 14.81 58.84 -3.48
CA GLY A 523 14.42 58.09 -2.28
C GLY A 523 13.07 57.39 -2.41
N ASP A 524 12.07 58.08 -2.96
CA ASP A 524 10.75 57.50 -3.22
C ASP A 524 10.81 56.37 -4.26
N ALA A 525 11.61 56.54 -5.32
CA ALA A 525 11.82 55.49 -6.32
C ALA A 525 12.47 54.23 -5.71
N LEU A 526 13.49 54.39 -4.86
CA LEU A 526 14.13 53.27 -4.14
C LEU A 526 13.15 52.57 -3.20
N ARG A 527 12.27 53.31 -2.52
CA ARG A 527 11.21 52.71 -1.68
C ARG A 527 10.23 51.88 -2.52
N GLY A 528 9.87 52.35 -3.72
CA GLY A 528 9.06 51.60 -4.68
C GLY A 528 9.74 50.29 -5.12
N ILE A 529 11.04 50.34 -5.41
CA ILE A 529 11.84 49.14 -5.75
C ILE A 529 11.85 48.15 -4.58
N ALA A 530 12.07 48.62 -3.34
CA ALA A 530 12.06 47.74 -2.15
C ALA A 530 10.73 47.00 -1.98
N LEU A 531 9.60 47.68 -2.21
CA LEU A 531 8.27 47.04 -2.19
C LEU A 531 8.11 45.97 -3.28
N GLN A 532 8.57 46.25 -4.50
CA GLN A 532 8.53 45.28 -5.61
C GLN A 532 9.42 44.06 -5.33
N VAL A 533 10.62 44.27 -4.78
CA VAL A 533 11.55 43.20 -4.38
C VAL A 533 10.93 42.31 -3.30
N ALA A 534 10.25 42.90 -2.31
CA ALA A 534 9.51 42.15 -1.30
C ALA A 534 8.40 41.28 -1.92
N GLN A 535 7.64 41.82 -2.88
CA GLN A 535 6.60 41.08 -3.59
C GLN A 535 7.17 39.93 -4.44
N ILE A 536 8.32 40.14 -5.09
CA ILE A 536 9.03 39.07 -5.82
C ILE A 536 9.45 37.96 -4.87
N ASN A 537 9.93 38.31 -3.67
CA ASN A 537 10.30 37.33 -2.66
C ASN A 537 9.12 36.44 -2.23
N ASP A 538 7.92 37.03 -2.09
CA ASP A 538 6.69 36.28 -1.82
C ASP A 538 6.35 35.27 -2.92
N VAL A 539 6.45 35.68 -4.19
CA VAL A 539 6.21 34.79 -5.33
C VAL A 539 7.21 33.63 -5.35
N ILE A 540 8.49 33.91 -5.08
CA ILE A 540 9.52 32.86 -5.02
C ILE A 540 9.25 31.87 -3.88
N ARG A 541 8.78 32.35 -2.72
CA ARG A 541 8.35 31.47 -1.62
C ARG A 541 7.21 30.55 -2.05
N GLN A 542 6.22 31.07 -2.77
CA GLN A 542 5.12 30.27 -3.31
C GLN A 542 5.58 29.23 -4.33
N ILE A 543 6.50 29.60 -5.24
CA ILE A 543 7.09 28.66 -6.21
C ILE A 543 7.83 27.52 -5.48
N SER A 544 8.63 27.84 -4.46
CA SER A 544 9.36 26.85 -3.67
C SER A 544 8.41 25.88 -2.95
N ALA A 545 7.35 26.40 -2.33
CA ALA A 545 6.32 25.59 -1.69
C ALA A 545 5.61 24.66 -2.70
N SER A 546 5.21 25.21 -3.86
CA SER A 546 4.56 24.43 -4.92
C SER A 546 5.48 23.35 -5.50
N ALA A 547 6.77 23.65 -5.70
CA ALA A 547 7.75 22.65 -6.16
C ALA A 547 7.93 21.52 -5.13
N SER A 548 7.93 21.82 -3.83
CA SER A 548 8.00 20.82 -2.77
C SER A 548 6.76 19.91 -2.73
N GLU A 549 5.58 20.49 -2.94
CA GLU A 549 4.32 19.74 -3.05
C GLU A 549 4.29 18.85 -4.29
N GLN A 550 4.69 19.38 -5.45
CA GLN A 550 4.79 18.59 -6.69
C GLN A 550 5.82 17.46 -6.59
N ALA A 551 6.96 17.69 -5.93
CA ALA A 551 7.95 16.64 -5.67
C ALA A 551 7.38 15.51 -4.79
N THR A 552 6.46 15.85 -3.89
CA THR A 552 5.73 14.86 -3.08
C THR A 552 4.70 14.10 -3.91
N GLY A 553 3.91 14.79 -4.73
CA GLY A 553 2.98 14.15 -5.67
C GLY A 553 3.69 13.24 -6.67
N LEU A 554 4.86 13.63 -7.20
CA LEU A 554 5.66 12.76 -8.09
C LEU A 554 6.17 11.51 -7.38
N ARG A 555 6.52 11.57 -6.09
CA ARG A 555 6.88 10.37 -5.30
C ARG A 555 5.72 9.39 -5.20
N GLU A 556 4.51 9.88 -4.97
CA GLU A 556 3.30 9.03 -4.94
C GLU A 556 3.02 8.40 -6.32
N ILE A 557 3.13 9.17 -7.40
CA ILE A 557 2.97 8.67 -8.76
C ILE A 557 4.04 7.61 -9.07
N ASN A 558 5.29 7.83 -8.67
CA ASN A 558 6.37 6.87 -8.88
C ASN A 558 6.11 5.55 -8.15
N ASN A 559 5.58 5.60 -6.93
CA ASN A 559 5.15 4.39 -6.21
C ASN A 559 4.00 3.67 -6.92
N ALA A 560 3.02 4.41 -7.44
CA ALA A 560 1.92 3.83 -8.21
C ALA A 560 2.40 3.17 -9.52
N VAL A 561 3.38 3.76 -10.20
CA VAL A 561 4.03 3.15 -11.37
C VAL A 561 4.77 1.87 -11.00
N GLY A 562 5.45 1.83 -9.84
CA GLY A 562 6.04 0.60 -9.31
C GLY A 562 5.02 -0.51 -9.07
N GLN A 563 3.84 -0.19 -8.54
CA GLN A 563 2.75 -1.17 -8.39
C GLN A 563 2.19 -1.65 -9.73
N LEU A 564 2.08 -0.75 -10.72
CA LEU A 564 1.65 -1.12 -12.07
C LEU A 564 2.67 -2.05 -12.75
N ASP A 565 3.96 -1.85 -12.52
CA ASP A 565 5.00 -2.77 -13.00
C ASP A 565 4.86 -4.15 -12.37
N GLU A 566 4.66 -4.23 -11.05
CA GLU A 566 4.43 -5.51 -10.35
C GLU A 566 3.20 -6.24 -10.90
N PHE A 567 2.09 -5.54 -11.12
CA PHE A 567 0.89 -6.13 -11.74
C PHE A 567 1.13 -6.58 -13.18
N THR A 568 1.94 -5.83 -13.94
CA THR A 568 2.31 -6.19 -15.31
C THR A 568 3.14 -7.47 -15.34
N GLN A 569 4.10 -7.62 -14.42
CA GLN A 569 4.88 -8.85 -14.26
C GLN A 569 4.02 -10.04 -13.82
N ARG A 570 3.09 -9.85 -12.88
CA ARG A 570 2.13 -10.90 -12.49
C ARG A 570 1.22 -11.30 -13.65
N ASN A 571 0.78 -10.35 -14.48
CA ASN A 571 0.01 -10.65 -15.68
C ASN A 571 0.82 -11.47 -16.68
N ALA A 572 2.12 -11.19 -16.85
CA ALA A 572 2.99 -11.99 -17.70
C ALA A 572 3.09 -13.44 -17.18
N ALA A 573 3.32 -13.62 -15.88
CA ALA A 573 3.35 -14.95 -15.26
C ALA A 573 2.01 -15.69 -15.41
N MET A 574 0.88 -15.02 -15.18
CA MET A 574 -0.46 -15.61 -15.38
C MET A 574 -0.70 -16.00 -16.85
N VAL A 575 -0.21 -15.22 -17.80
CA VAL A 575 -0.31 -15.55 -19.23
C VAL A 575 0.49 -16.80 -19.55
N GLU A 576 1.71 -16.95 -19.03
CA GLU A 576 2.52 -18.15 -19.20
C GLU A 576 1.83 -19.38 -18.60
N GLU A 577 1.33 -19.27 -17.36
CA GLU A 577 0.61 -20.35 -16.68
C GLU A 577 -0.66 -20.75 -17.42
N THR A 578 -1.47 -19.77 -17.86
CA THR A 578 -2.71 -20.00 -18.61
C THR A 578 -2.41 -20.65 -19.96
N THR A 579 -1.33 -20.24 -20.63
CA THR A 579 -0.89 -20.83 -21.89
C THR A 579 -0.47 -22.28 -21.69
N ALA A 580 0.31 -22.57 -20.65
CA ALA A 580 0.73 -23.92 -20.30
C ALA A 580 -0.45 -24.83 -19.93
N ALA A 581 -1.38 -24.34 -19.11
CA ALA A 581 -2.60 -25.06 -18.73
C ALA A 581 -3.49 -25.35 -19.95
N SER A 582 -3.65 -24.37 -20.85
CA SER A 582 -4.42 -24.54 -22.10
C SER A 582 -3.78 -25.60 -23.00
N ALA A 583 -2.46 -25.57 -23.17
CA ALA A 583 -1.72 -26.59 -23.92
C ALA A 583 -1.86 -27.98 -23.29
N GLY A 584 -1.86 -28.06 -21.95
CA GLY A 584 -2.16 -29.29 -21.21
C GLY A 584 -3.56 -29.84 -21.52
N LEU A 585 -4.59 -29.02 -21.39
CA LEU A 585 -5.97 -29.39 -21.73
C LEU A 585 -6.14 -29.82 -23.19
N HIS A 586 -5.44 -29.17 -24.11
CA HIS A 586 -5.47 -29.54 -25.52
C HIS A 586 -4.93 -30.95 -25.73
N ARG A 587 -3.79 -31.29 -25.10
CA ARG A 587 -3.20 -32.64 -25.16
C ARG A 587 -4.12 -33.69 -24.53
N GLU A 588 -4.74 -33.38 -23.39
CA GLU A 588 -5.66 -34.30 -22.72
C GLU A 588 -6.90 -34.57 -23.56
N ALA A 589 -7.48 -33.52 -24.17
CA ALA A 589 -8.59 -33.65 -25.10
C ALA A 589 -8.19 -34.48 -26.34
N GLN A 590 -6.99 -34.29 -26.88
CA GLN A 590 -6.49 -35.06 -28.02
C GLN A 590 -6.28 -36.54 -27.68
N SER A 591 -5.79 -36.83 -26.47
CA SER A 591 -5.66 -38.19 -25.92
C SER A 591 -7.04 -38.86 -25.78
N LEU A 592 -8.01 -38.16 -25.17
CA LEU A 592 -9.39 -38.66 -25.03
C LEU A 592 -10.06 -38.87 -26.39
N SER A 593 -9.84 -37.98 -27.36
CA SER A 593 -10.34 -38.15 -28.74
C SER A 593 -9.81 -39.46 -29.34
N SER A 594 -8.50 -39.71 -29.18
CA SER A 594 -7.85 -40.92 -29.69
C SER A 594 -8.37 -42.19 -29.02
N LEU A 595 -8.75 -42.13 -27.73
CA LEU A 595 -9.38 -43.25 -27.01
C LEU A 595 -10.81 -43.50 -27.48
N VAL A 596 -11.59 -42.43 -27.72
CA VAL A 596 -12.97 -42.51 -28.22
C VAL A 596 -13.01 -43.04 -29.66
N GLU A 597 -12.04 -42.67 -30.49
CA GLU A 597 -11.91 -43.14 -31.88
C GLU A 597 -11.69 -44.66 -32.00
N GLN A 598 -11.25 -45.33 -30.93
CA GLN A 598 -11.15 -46.80 -30.91
C GLN A 598 -12.52 -47.49 -30.95
N PHE A 599 -13.58 -46.78 -30.54
CA PHE A 599 -14.94 -47.29 -30.59
C PHE A 599 -15.62 -46.93 -31.91
N LYS A 600 -16.01 -47.94 -32.69
CA LYS A 600 -16.83 -47.76 -33.89
C LYS A 600 -18.26 -47.48 -33.46
N THR A 601 -18.73 -46.26 -33.68
CA THR A 601 -20.12 -45.85 -33.42
C THR A 601 -20.88 -45.67 -34.73
N ARG A 602 -22.21 -45.57 -34.66
CA ARG A 602 -23.11 -45.55 -35.83
C ARG A 602 -23.00 -44.28 -36.70
N GLY A 603 -21.92 -43.50 -36.57
CA GLY A 603 -21.67 -42.25 -37.29
C GLY A 603 -20.23 -42.04 -37.74
N THR A 604 -19.36 -43.07 -37.71
CA THR A 604 -17.98 -42.97 -38.21
C THR A 604 -17.78 -43.35 -39.67
N ASP A 605 -18.85 -43.68 -40.41
CA ASP A 605 -18.78 -43.82 -41.87
C ASP A 605 -19.54 -42.67 -42.56
N GLU A 606 -18.81 -42.01 -43.47
CA GLU A 606 -19.16 -40.88 -44.35
C GLU A 606 -19.13 -39.45 -43.78
N GLY A 607 -17.92 -38.87 -43.72
CA GLY A 607 -17.68 -37.66 -44.52
C GLY A 607 -17.48 -36.28 -43.86
N ASN A 608 -17.27 -36.12 -42.54
CA ASN A 608 -17.03 -34.76 -42.00
C ASN A 608 -16.17 -34.64 -40.73
N PHE A 609 -15.02 -35.31 -40.68
CA PHE A 609 -13.96 -34.90 -39.74
C PHE A 609 -12.90 -34.10 -40.49
N PRO A 610 -12.69 -32.80 -40.18
CA PRO A 610 -11.52 -32.10 -40.70
C PRO A 610 -10.29 -32.73 -40.04
N ARG A 611 -9.51 -33.47 -40.85
CA ARG A 611 -8.15 -33.89 -40.46
C ARG A 611 -7.40 -32.66 -39.97
N LEU A 612 -7.01 -32.66 -38.70
CA LEU A 612 -6.12 -31.66 -38.14
C LEU A 612 -4.80 -31.74 -38.89
N VAL A 613 -4.58 -30.76 -39.77
CA VAL A 613 -3.33 -30.56 -40.50
C VAL A 613 -2.25 -30.26 -39.47
N THR A 614 -1.30 -31.17 -39.34
CA THR A 614 -0.02 -30.93 -38.69
C THR A 614 0.79 -29.99 -39.56
N HIS A 615 0.78 -28.70 -39.24
CA HIS A 615 1.82 -27.79 -39.73
C HIS A 615 3.08 -28.00 -38.89
N ARG A 616 4.14 -28.44 -39.57
CA ARG A 616 5.53 -28.38 -39.10
C ARG A 616 6.00 -26.94 -39.01
#